data_AF-A0AAN6F4H5-F1
#
_entry.id   AF-A0AAN6F4H5-F1
#
_cell.length_a   1.000
_cell.length_b   1.000
_cell.length_c   1.000
_cell.angle_alpha   90.00
_cell.angle_beta   90.00
_cell.angle_gamma   90.00
#
_symmetry.space_group_name_H-M   'P 1'
#
loop_
_entity.id
_entity.type
_entity.pdbx_description
1 polymer ?
#
loop_
_entity_poly.entity_id
_entity_poly.type
_entity_poly.pdbx_seq_one_letter_code
_entity_poly.pdbx_strand_id
1 'polypeptide(L)'
;MVLDPDQSLNTLVGLTNRLLLRHRRHGARLLFVLDRDAIHDRDERQHVTVTIQKAVPGVSSIFHTFRVDATLSRLTGPGDLQSKLFLVRLHSLTTDCLPDPLIHLTGTEKALSTLRSASVRSFDYLTEKDVKLLREIAAPTPIRQYYPLNERVMQSVGWSTKAQHAGFRTRVESILDQARRASIIYPGSTLKLPDLPRSNTGLIHRDSIRYAMLRVSGFGAEDFTIACDYPYKASDQHQASERCINASIMSSFVYQDKQDIHWNLPSDVPVSLREALATSSAIPGTFTSYPEMQYDSTLLRSPIQPQYSLPGWGKDGSEGGAADSCDLDPEFHKQCGVPDDTTKEERKGSYEKRRRKAFRNATAPILKAVVDHLAEQWPCEVPTVASVSSVYRVSVYLDLNEVIYKVDAMFKAWYNNLQFFHYLQRIGPIISAQPVIQIEVSTPQLNSPSAILSTPIRFVKETIYSQLVLRKNVASSNDRLRTLVDRLEASAAVSKYEKAYVNGLRDSSSAL
;
A
#
# COMPACT_ATOMS: atom_id res chain seq x y z
N MET A 1 -7.53 40.99 -37.88
CA MET A 1 -7.45 40.39 -36.52
C MET A 1 -6.58 41.28 -35.64
N VAL A 2 -6.82 41.32 -34.34
CA VAL A 2 -5.93 41.95 -33.35
C VAL A 2 -5.63 40.97 -32.23
N LEU A 3 -4.56 41.20 -31.47
CA LEU A 3 -4.36 40.49 -30.21
C LEU A 3 -5.56 40.72 -29.30
N ASP A 4 -6.11 39.64 -28.75
CA ASP A 4 -7.18 39.77 -27.77
C ASP A 4 -6.60 40.32 -26.46
N PRO A 5 -7.09 41.44 -25.91
CA PRO A 5 -6.64 41.89 -24.58
C PRO A 5 -6.90 40.83 -23.50
N ASP A 6 -7.92 40.00 -23.68
CA ASP A 6 -8.18 38.84 -22.83
C ASP A 6 -7.59 37.56 -23.47
N GLN A 7 -6.56 37.01 -22.84
CA GLN A 7 -5.92 35.75 -23.24
C GLN A 7 -6.47 34.52 -22.49
N SER A 8 -7.57 34.67 -21.72
CA SER A 8 -8.25 33.55 -21.07
C SER A 8 -9.04 32.71 -22.09
N LEU A 9 -8.69 31.43 -22.22
CA LEU A 9 -9.36 30.53 -23.16
C LEU A 9 -10.58 29.84 -22.55
N ASN A 10 -10.61 29.70 -21.22
CA ASN A 10 -11.62 28.96 -20.45
C ASN A 10 -11.72 27.47 -20.82
N THR A 11 -10.75 26.94 -21.55
CA THR A 11 -10.50 25.51 -21.77
C THR A 11 -9.01 25.32 -22.01
N LEU A 12 -8.51 24.09 -21.93
CA LEU A 12 -7.07 23.81 -21.91
C LEU A 12 -6.40 24.55 -20.74
N VAL A 13 -7.04 24.52 -19.58
CA VAL A 13 -6.54 25.19 -18.37
C VAL A 13 -5.16 24.59 -18.03
N GLY A 14 -4.16 25.47 -17.86
CA GLY A 14 -2.75 25.07 -17.70
C GLY A 14 -1.89 25.20 -18.96
N LEU A 15 -2.45 25.43 -20.15
CA LEU A 15 -1.66 25.69 -21.37
C LEU A 15 -1.03 27.09 -21.37
N THR A 16 0.28 27.23 -21.30
CA THR A 16 0.93 28.54 -21.09
C THR A 16 1.10 29.38 -22.35
N ASN A 17 1.78 28.83 -23.36
CA ASN A 17 2.20 29.57 -24.56
C ASN A 17 1.22 29.39 -25.71
N ARG A 18 0.09 30.08 -25.58
CA ARG A 18 -0.98 30.18 -26.58
C ARG A 18 -1.16 31.65 -27.00
N LEU A 19 -1.72 31.86 -28.18
CA LEU A 19 -2.04 33.20 -28.66
C LEU A 19 -3.50 33.28 -29.10
N LEU A 20 -4.28 34.14 -28.45
CA LEU A 20 -5.66 34.43 -28.82
C LEU A 20 -5.74 35.74 -29.59
N LEU A 21 -6.35 35.67 -30.77
CA LEU A 21 -6.68 36.82 -31.59
C LEU A 21 -8.18 37.08 -31.55
N ARG A 22 -8.56 38.35 -31.57
CA ARG A 22 -9.95 38.80 -31.67
C ARG A 22 -10.21 39.50 -32.99
N HIS A 23 -11.35 39.23 -33.60
CA HIS A 23 -11.81 39.99 -34.74
C HIS A 23 -12.30 41.37 -34.28
N ARG A 24 -11.77 42.45 -34.87
CA ARG A 24 -12.07 43.84 -34.46
C ARG A 24 -13.56 44.18 -34.46
N ARG A 25 -14.29 43.72 -35.49
CA ARG A 25 -15.70 44.07 -35.71
C ARG A 25 -16.70 43.19 -34.95
N HIS A 26 -16.59 41.86 -35.10
CA HIS A 26 -17.59 40.92 -34.58
C HIS A 26 -17.16 40.16 -33.32
N GLY A 27 -15.98 40.45 -32.75
CA GLY A 27 -15.52 39.85 -31.50
C GLY A 27 -15.12 38.38 -31.56
N ALA A 28 -15.24 37.71 -32.72
CA ALA A 28 -14.86 36.30 -32.87
C ALA A 28 -13.41 36.05 -32.44
N ARG A 29 -13.18 35.02 -31.61
CA ARG A 29 -11.86 34.68 -31.07
C ARG A 29 -11.26 33.49 -31.82
N LEU A 30 -9.95 33.56 -32.07
CA LEU A 30 -9.19 32.56 -32.80
C LEU A 30 -7.92 32.21 -32.00
N LEU A 31 -7.77 30.94 -31.66
CA LEU A 31 -6.65 30.38 -30.93
C LEU A 31 -5.56 29.92 -31.90
N PHE A 32 -4.32 30.35 -31.66
CA PHE A 32 -3.12 29.90 -32.35
C PHE A 32 -2.25 29.10 -31.40
N VAL A 33 -1.82 27.94 -31.87
CA VAL A 33 -0.99 27.00 -31.12
C VAL A 33 0.10 26.44 -32.03
N LEU A 34 1.34 26.36 -31.55
CA LEU A 34 2.47 25.82 -32.32
C LEU A 34 2.31 24.29 -32.53
N ASP A 35 2.56 23.80 -33.75
CA ASP A 35 2.65 22.36 -34.08
C ASP A 35 4.02 21.80 -33.64
N ARG A 36 4.18 21.61 -32.33
CA ARG A 36 5.42 21.17 -31.67
C ARG A 36 5.10 20.30 -30.46
N ASP A 37 6.11 19.59 -29.97
CA ASP A 37 5.97 18.71 -28.81
C ASP A 37 5.58 19.51 -27.55
N ALA A 38 4.62 18.99 -26.81
CA ALA A 38 4.11 19.58 -25.59
C ALA A 38 4.80 18.98 -24.36
N ILE A 39 5.39 19.85 -23.55
CA ILE A 39 6.00 19.51 -22.26
C ILE A 39 4.90 19.63 -21.20
N HIS A 40 4.70 18.55 -20.46
CA HIS A 40 3.81 18.52 -19.31
C HIS A 40 4.66 18.60 -18.05
N ASP A 41 4.34 19.56 -17.20
CA ASP A 41 4.96 19.79 -15.92
C ASP A 41 3.89 19.97 -14.84
N ARG A 42 4.31 19.82 -13.59
CA ARG A 42 3.44 20.01 -12.44
C ARG A 42 4.20 20.78 -11.37
N ASP A 43 3.60 21.86 -10.88
CA ASP A 43 4.22 22.68 -9.84
C ASP A 43 4.10 22.03 -8.45
N GLU A 44 4.69 22.68 -7.44
CA GLU A 44 4.64 22.25 -6.03
C GLU A 44 3.21 22.09 -5.50
N ARG A 45 2.27 22.87 -6.02
CA ARG A 45 0.85 22.87 -5.64
C ARG A 45 0.01 21.87 -6.45
N GLN A 46 0.67 21.03 -7.23
CA GLN A 46 0.07 20.04 -8.11
C GLN A 46 -0.72 20.62 -9.30
N HIS A 47 -0.56 21.90 -9.63
CA HIS A 47 -1.18 22.50 -10.81
C HIS A 47 -0.47 22.05 -12.08
N VAL A 48 -1.26 21.61 -13.06
CA VAL A 48 -0.77 21.14 -14.34
C VAL A 48 -0.40 22.33 -15.22
N THR A 49 0.84 22.33 -15.70
CA THR A 49 1.35 23.32 -16.65
C THR A 49 1.78 22.62 -17.93
N VAL A 50 1.19 23.01 -19.06
CA VAL A 50 1.54 22.48 -20.37
C VAL A 50 2.17 23.58 -21.20
N THR A 51 3.40 23.36 -21.63
CA THR A 51 4.16 24.32 -22.44
C THR A 51 4.61 23.66 -23.73
N ILE A 52 4.28 24.26 -24.85
CA ILE A 52 4.67 23.78 -26.18
C ILE A 52 6.08 24.28 -26.49
N GLN A 53 6.94 23.42 -27.02
CA GLN A 53 8.30 23.82 -27.32
C GLN A 53 8.36 24.98 -28.32
N LYS A 54 9.12 26.02 -27.98
CA LYS A 54 9.37 27.15 -28.88
C LYS A 54 10.19 26.67 -30.08
N ALA A 55 9.99 27.30 -31.22
CA ALA A 55 10.79 27.04 -32.39
C ALA A 55 12.22 27.56 -32.23
N VAL A 56 13.15 26.90 -32.92
CA VAL A 56 14.52 27.39 -33.03
C VAL A 56 14.48 28.67 -33.86
N PRO A 57 15.21 29.74 -33.48
CA PRO A 57 15.28 30.96 -34.28
C PRO A 57 15.63 30.65 -35.74
N GLY A 58 14.90 31.27 -36.68
CA GLY A 58 15.14 31.12 -38.12
C GLY A 58 14.38 29.98 -38.82
N VAL A 59 13.63 29.13 -38.09
CA VAL A 59 12.78 28.09 -38.70
C VAL A 59 11.32 28.52 -38.69
N SER A 60 10.68 28.52 -39.87
CA SER A 60 9.24 28.78 -39.98
C SER A 60 8.46 27.76 -39.14
N SER A 61 7.59 28.26 -38.27
CA SER A 61 6.76 27.42 -37.41
C SER A 61 5.40 27.19 -38.04
N ILE A 62 4.93 25.95 -37.99
CA ILE A 62 3.55 25.61 -38.35
C ILE A 62 2.67 25.84 -37.12
N PHE A 63 1.48 26.38 -37.34
CA PHE A 63 0.52 26.66 -36.28
C PHE A 63 -0.81 25.97 -36.59
N HIS A 64 -1.42 25.41 -35.56
CA HIS A 64 -2.82 25.02 -35.57
C HIS A 64 -3.69 26.22 -35.21
N THR A 65 -4.80 26.39 -35.94
CA THR A 65 -5.77 27.45 -35.69
C THR A 65 -7.11 26.87 -35.28
N PHE A 66 -7.63 27.32 -34.14
CA PHE A 66 -8.92 26.86 -33.61
C PHE A 66 -9.82 28.06 -33.35
N ARG A 67 -10.98 28.09 -33.99
CA ARG A 67 -12.00 29.08 -33.71
C ARG A 67 -12.65 28.76 -32.37
N VAL A 68 -12.78 29.78 -31.52
CA VAL A 68 -13.46 29.69 -30.24
C VAL A 68 -14.92 30.08 -30.45
N ASP A 69 -15.81 29.15 -30.18
CA ASP A 69 -17.25 29.32 -30.28
C ASP A 69 -17.84 29.23 -28.87
N ALA A 70 -17.96 30.40 -28.23
CA ALA A 70 -18.51 30.51 -26.89
C ALA A 70 -20.02 30.26 -26.84
N THR A 71 -20.73 30.44 -27.96
CA THR A 71 -22.17 30.19 -28.04
C THR A 71 -22.51 28.71 -28.03
N LEU A 72 -21.67 27.89 -28.68
CA LEU A 72 -21.82 26.44 -28.72
C LEU A 72 -20.79 25.72 -27.84
N SER A 73 -20.12 26.46 -26.94
CA SER A 73 -19.18 25.91 -25.95
C SER A 73 -18.14 24.96 -26.55
N ARG A 74 -17.49 25.37 -27.66
CA ARG A 74 -16.59 24.49 -28.42
C ARG A 74 -15.39 25.19 -29.06
N LEU A 75 -14.33 24.41 -29.24
CA LEU A 75 -13.19 24.74 -30.11
C LEU A 75 -13.33 23.99 -31.43
N THR A 76 -13.34 24.73 -32.54
CA THR A 76 -13.49 24.16 -33.89
C THR A 76 -12.22 24.42 -34.70
N GLY A 77 -11.54 23.35 -35.11
CA GLY A 77 -10.32 23.40 -35.94
C GLY A 77 -10.60 23.41 -37.45
N PRO A 78 -9.54 23.41 -38.29
CA PRO A 78 -9.62 23.53 -39.75
C PRO A 78 -10.22 22.30 -40.45
N GLY A 79 -10.55 21.24 -39.70
CA GLY A 79 -11.16 20.02 -40.21
C GLY A 79 -10.15 18.90 -40.50
N ASP A 80 -8.86 19.21 -40.56
CA ASP A 80 -7.78 18.23 -40.73
C ASP A 80 -7.63 17.30 -39.52
N LEU A 81 -7.22 16.05 -39.79
CA LEU A 81 -7.05 15.03 -38.76
C LEU A 81 -5.94 15.42 -37.78
N GLN A 82 -4.81 15.92 -38.29
CA GLN A 82 -3.65 16.25 -37.47
C GLN A 82 -3.99 17.30 -36.40
N SER A 83 -4.66 18.41 -36.76
CA SER A 83 -5.10 19.44 -35.80
C SER A 83 -6.09 18.88 -34.77
N LYS A 84 -6.98 17.97 -35.17
CA LYS A 84 -7.92 17.33 -34.24
C LYS A 84 -7.18 16.44 -33.24
N LEU A 85 -6.26 15.59 -33.71
CA LEU A 85 -5.44 14.74 -32.86
C LEU A 85 -4.54 15.56 -31.94
N PHE A 86 -3.98 16.66 -32.44
CA PHE A 86 -3.20 17.58 -31.63
C PHE A 86 -4.05 18.26 -30.54
N LEU A 87 -5.28 18.69 -30.86
CA LEU A 87 -6.20 19.24 -29.88
C LEU A 87 -6.60 18.19 -28.83
N VAL A 88 -6.86 16.94 -29.24
CA VAL A 88 -7.08 15.80 -28.32
C VAL A 88 -5.89 15.62 -27.39
N ARG A 89 -4.66 15.71 -27.93
CA ARG A 89 -3.44 15.61 -27.14
C ARG A 89 -3.37 16.72 -26.09
N LEU A 90 -3.64 17.96 -26.46
CA LEU A 90 -3.65 19.07 -25.50
C LEU A 90 -4.69 18.87 -24.40
N HIS A 91 -5.93 18.49 -24.73
CA HIS A 91 -6.95 18.19 -23.72
C HIS A 91 -6.55 17.02 -22.81
N SER A 92 -5.88 15.99 -23.34
CA SER A 92 -5.37 14.88 -22.51
C SER A 92 -4.28 15.31 -21.52
N LEU A 93 -3.50 16.34 -21.86
CA LEU A 93 -2.41 16.85 -21.03
C LEU A 93 -2.86 17.91 -20.04
N THR A 94 -3.88 18.69 -20.37
CA THR A 94 -4.44 19.78 -19.54
C THR A 94 -5.64 19.32 -18.72
N THR A 95 -5.74 18.02 -18.45
CA THR A 95 -6.84 17.46 -17.67
C THR A 95 -6.75 17.88 -16.21
N ASP A 96 -7.90 18.24 -15.65
CA ASP A 96 -8.12 18.42 -14.22
C ASP A 96 -9.42 17.68 -13.83
N CYS A 97 -9.64 17.51 -12.52
CA CYS A 97 -10.87 16.95 -11.96
C CYS A 97 -12.09 17.86 -12.17
N LEU A 98 -11.87 19.16 -12.40
CA LEU A 98 -12.92 20.12 -12.68
C LEU A 98 -13.16 20.26 -14.19
N PRO A 99 -14.44 20.36 -14.63
CA PRO A 99 -14.76 20.65 -16.02
C PRO A 99 -14.24 22.02 -16.46
N ASP A 100 -13.74 22.09 -17.69
CA ASP A 100 -13.29 23.35 -18.31
C ASP A 100 -14.49 24.31 -18.48
N PRO A 101 -14.39 25.60 -18.08
CA PRO A 101 -15.54 26.51 -18.10
C PRO A 101 -16.16 26.78 -19.49
N LEU A 102 -15.39 26.67 -20.58
CA LEU A 102 -15.89 26.89 -21.95
C LEU A 102 -16.65 25.68 -22.47
N ILE A 103 -16.13 24.47 -22.26
CA ILE A 103 -16.65 23.24 -22.88
C ILE A 103 -17.52 22.41 -21.93
N HIS A 104 -17.54 22.76 -20.65
CA HIS A 104 -18.28 22.08 -19.57
C HIS A 104 -17.97 20.58 -19.46
N LEU A 105 -16.78 20.19 -19.87
CA LEU A 105 -16.26 18.82 -19.82
C LEU A 105 -14.83 18.87 -19.30
N THR A 106 -14.38 17.79 -18.66
CA THR A 106 -12.96 17.65 -18.36
C THR A 106 -12.16 17.46 -19.64
N GLY A 107 -10.84 17.75 -19.59
CA GLY A 107 -9.94 17.47 -20.71
C GLY A 107 -10.02 16.01 -21.20
N THR A 108 -10.13 15.07 -20.27
CA THR A 108 -10.21 13.63 -20.55
C THR A 108 -11.51 13.30 -21.29
N GLU A 109 -12.64 13.79 -20.80
CA GLU A 109 -13.95 13.61 -21.45
C GLU A 109 -13.94 14.20 -22.86
N LYS A 110 -13.46 15.43 -23.00
CA LYS A 110 -13.41 16.10 -24.31
C LYS A 110 -12.51 15.36 -25.30
N ALA A 111 -11.34 14.92 -24.85
CA ALA A 111 -10.39 14.17 -25.65
C ALA A 111 -11.00 12.82 -26.11
N LEU A 112 -11.61 12.07 -25.19
CA LEU A 112 -12.27 10.79 -25.51
C LEU A 112 -13.48 10.95 -26.43
N SER A 113 -14.31 11.97 -26.21
CA SER A 113 -15.45 12.28 -27.07
C SER A 113 -14.99 12.60 -28.50
N THR A 114 -13.93 13.40 -28.63
CA THR A 114 -13.37 13.77 -29.93
C THR A 114 -12.76 12.57 -30.65
N LEU A 115 -12.02 11.68 -29.95
CA LEU A 115 -11.50 10.42 -30.51
C LEU A 115 -12.60 9.47 -31.00
N ARG A 116 -13.77 9.49 -30.35
CA ARG A 116 -14.93 8.68 -30.76
C ARG A 116 -15.68 9.29 -31.95
N SER A 117 -15.54 10.59 -32.17
CA SER A 117 -16.29 11.32 -33.20
C SER A 117 -16.01 10.81 -34.61
N ALA A 118 -17.03 10.83 -35.47
CA ALA A 118 -16.87 10.53 -36.89
C ALA A 118 -15.81 11.42 -37.57
N SER A 119 -15.58 12.62 -37.05
CA SER A 119 -14.60 13.58 -37.58
C SER A 119 -13.14 13.12 -37.45
N VAL A 120 -12.83 12.26 -36.48
CA VAL A 120 -11.52 11.62 -36.28
C VAL A 120 -11.50 10.22 -36.88
N ARG A 121 -12.67 9.59 -37.07
CA ARG A 121 -12.78 8.24 -37.65
C ARG A 121 -12.86 8.20 -39.18
N SER A 122 -13.21 9.30 -39.83
CA SER A 122 -13.42 9.37 -41.29
C SER A 122 -12.17 9.89 -42.02
N PHE A 123 -11.01 9.32 -41.72
CA PHE A 123 -9.76 9.64 -42.40
C PHE A 123 -9.50 8.69 -43.56
N ASP A 124 -8.84 9.19 -44.60
CA ASP A 124 -8.47 8.39 -45.78
C ASP A 124 -7.27 7.48 -45.45
N TYR A 125 -6.14 8.09 -45.07
CA TYR A 125 -4.93 7.39 -44.65
C TYR A 125 -4.26 8.12 -43.49
N LEU A 126 -3.53 7.39 -42.65
CA LEU A 126 -2.74 7.99 -41.57
C LEU A 126 -1.37 8.42 -42.08
N THR A 127 -0.86 9.55 -41.60
CA THR A 127 0.53 9.96 -41.80
C THR A 127 1.40 9.52 -40.62
N GLU A 128 2.73 9.59 -40.77
CA GLU A 128 3.65 9.35 -39.66
C GLU A 128 3.42 10.29 -38.47
N LYS A 129 3.04 11.55 -38.74
CA LYS A 129 2.69 12.52 -37.72
C LYS A 129 1.43 12.12 -36.96
N ASP A 130 0.40 11.65 -37.65
CA ASP A 130 -0.83 11.16 -37.01
C ASP A 130 -0.55 9.96 -36.12
N VAL A 131 0.27 9.02 -36.60
CA VAL A 131 0.71 7.85 -35.81
C VAL A 131 1.51 8.27 -34.57
N LYS A 132 2.39 9.28 -34.70
CA LYS A 132 3.11 9.85 -33.55
C LYS A 132 2.13 10.41 -32.51
N LEU A 133 1.19 11.25 -32.93
CA LEU A 133 0.17 11.85 -32.05
C LEU A 133 -0.69 10.78 -31.37
N LEU A 134 -1.16 9.78 -32.12
CA LEU A 134 -1.93 8.66 -31.58
C LEU A 134 -1.15 7.89 -30.50
N ARG A 135 0.14 7.61 -30.73
CA ARG A 135 1.00 6.96 -29.74
C ARG A 135 1.14 7.82 -28.48
N GLU A 136 1.34 9.11 -28.65
CA GLU A 136 1.45 10.04 -27.54
C GLU A 136 0.16 10.15 -26.72
N ILE A 137 -1.00 10.11 -27.37
CA ILE A 137 -2.33 10.09 -26.72
C ILE A 137 -2.52 8.80 -25.92
N ALA A 138 -2.05 7.66 -26.42
CA ALA A 138 -2.16 6.38 -25.71
C ALA A 138 -1.15 6.24 -24.56
N ALA A 139 0.01 6.88 -24.65
CA ALA A 139 1.13 6.71 -23.72
C ALA A 139 0.83 6.95 -22.21
N PRO A 140 -0.03 7.92 -21.81
CA PRO A 140 -0.43 8.11 -20.42
C PRO A 140 -1.21 6.95 -19.80
N THR A 141 -1.71 6.02 -20.61
CA THR A 141 -2.50 4.88 -20.12
C THR A 141 -1.60 3.91 -19.36
N PRO A 142 -1.88 3.62 -18.06
CA PRO A 142 -1.05 2.72 -17.28
C PRO A 142 -0.96 1.32 -17.90
N ILE A 143 0.26 0.80 -18.01
CA ILE A 143 0.50 -0.57 -18.44
C ILE A 143 0.34 -1.49 -17.23
N ARG A 144 -0.48 -2.52 -17.37
CA ARG A 144 -0.85 -3.45 -16.30
C ARG A 144 -0.45 -4.86 -16.69
N GLN A 145 0.35 -5.51 -15.85
CA GLN A 145 0.84 -6.86 -16.07
C GLN A 145 0.77 -7.66 -14.78
N TYR A 146 0.77 -8.99 -14.90
CA TYR A 146 0.91 -9.83 -13.71
C TYR A 146 2.37 -9.96 -13.31
N TYR A 147 2.60 -10.16 -12.02
CA TYR A 147 3.90 -10.47 -11.46
C TYR A 147 3.82 -11.76 -10.62
N PRO A 148 4.71 -12.74 -10.86
CA PRO A 148 5.54 -12.88 -12.06
C PRO A 148 4.67 -13.06 -13.34
N LEU A 149 5.22 -12.79 -14.54
CA LEU A 149 4.42 -12.72 -15.78
C LEU A 149 3.61 -14.00 -16.11
N ASN A 150 4.13 -15.15 -15.68
CA ASN A 150 3.54 -16.47 -15.89
C ASN A 150 2.46 -16.83 -14.87
N GLU A 151 2.26 -16.03 -13.83
CA GLU A 151 1.32 -16.30 -12.75
C GLU A 151 0.28 -15.18 -12.63
N ARG A 152 -0.85 -15.45 -11.98
CA ARG A 152 -1.91 -14.46 -11.74
C ARG A 152 -2.06 -14.14 -10.26
N VAL A 153 -0.93 -14.04 -9.56
CA VAL A 153 -0.87 -13.85 -8.10
C VAL A 153 -0.79 -12.38 -7.69
N MET A 154 -0.15 -11.53 -8.49
CA MET A 154 0.02 -10.10 -8.19
C MET A 154 -0.12 -9.24 -9.46
N GLN A 155 -0.58 -7.99 -9.29
CA GLN A 155 -0.58 -6.98 -10.36
C GLN A 155 0.61 -6.02 -10.18
N SER A 156 1.33 -5.77 -11.27
CA SER A 156 2.28 -4.65 -11.41
C SER A 156 1.71 -3.58 -12.33
N VAL A 157 1.92 -2.31 -11.98
CA VAL A 157 1.41 -1.14 -12.73
C VAL A 157 2.49 -0.10 -12.93
N GLY A 158 2.74 0.26 -14.18
CA GLY A 158 3.55 1.43 -14.54
C GLY A 158 2.68 2.68 -14.54
N TRP A 159 2.72 3.44 -13.44
CA TRP A 159 1.95 4.68 -13.30
C TRP A 159 2.63 5.86 -14.01
N SER A 160 1.83 6.82 -14.50
CA SER A 160 2.28 8.08 -15.10
C SER A 160 1.74 9.28 -14.33
N THR A 161 2.41 10.42 -14.33
CA THR A 161 1.88 11.65 -13.69
C THR A 161 0.76 12.35 -14.49
N LYS A 162 0.46 11.87 -15.70
CA LYS A 162 -0.52 12.45 -16.64
C LYS A 162 -1.91 11.85 -16.48
N ALA A 163 -2.92 12.36 -17.18
CA ALA A 163 -4.28 11.83 -17.17
C ALA A 163 -4.35 10.34 -17.56
N GLN A 164 -4.73 9.48 -16.61
CA GLN A 164 -4.73 8.03 -16.78
C GLN A 164 -6.15 7.49 -17.03
N HIS A 165 -6.56 7.40 -18.29
CA HIS A 165 -7.84 6.78 -18.63
C HIS A 165 -7.65 5.62 -19.60
N ALA A 166 -8.08 4.41 -19.22
CA ALA A 166 -7.97 3.18 -20.02
C ALA A 166 -8.54 3.34 -21.45
N GLY A 167 -9.62 4.11 -21.56
CA GLY A 167 -10.26 4.42 -22.84
C GLY A 167 -9.37 5.10 -23.88
N PHE A 168 -8.30 5.82 -23.50
CA PHE A 168 -7.40 6.43 -24.51
C PHE A 168 -6.78 5.35 -25.37
N ARG A 169 -6.17 4.36 -24.73
CA ARG A 169 -5.56 3.23 -25.41
C ARG A 169 -6.56 2.46 -26.27
N THR A 170 -7.72 2.08 -25.71
CA THR A 170 -8.75 1.34 -26.46
C THR A 170 -9.20 2.09 -27.71
N ARG A 171 -9.38 3.42 -27.63
CA ARG A 171 -9.80 4.23 -28.78
C ARG A 171 -8.69 4.38 -29.82
N VAL A 172 -7.44 4.57 -29.39
CA VAL A 172 -6.29 4.62 -30.30
C VAL A 172 -6.07 3.27 -30.99
N GLU A 173 -6.13 2.15 -30.26
CA GLU A 173 -6.06 0.80 -30.84
C GLU A 173 -7.14 0.61 -31.92
N SER A 174 -8.38 1.00 -31.63
CA SER A 174 -9.48 0.96 -32.59
C SER A 174 -9.24 1.78 -33.87
N ILE A 175 -8.57 2.94 -33.76
CA ILE A 175 -8.20 3.78 -34.92
C ILE A 175 -7.08 3.11 -35.72
N LEU A 176 -6.06 2.58 -35.06
CA LEU A 176 -4.97 1.86 -35.72
C LEU A 176 -5.48 0.59 -36.41
N ASP A 177 -6.38 -0.16 -35.79
CA ASP A 177 -7.02 -1.34 -36.39
C ASP A 177 -7.88 -1.00 -37.60
N GLN A 178 -8.56 0.15 -37.57
CA GLN A 178 -9.26 0.66 -38.75
C GLN A 178 -8.26 0.94 -39.89
N ALA A 179 -7.14 1.60 -39.61
CA ALA A 179 -6.10 1.85 -40.60
C ALA A 179 -5.47 0.55 -41.14
N ARG A 180 -5.22 -0.44 -40.26
CA ARG A 180 -4.73 -1.78 -40.66
C ARG A 180 -5.69 -2.45 -41.64
N ARG A 181 -7.00 -2.41 -41.38
CA ARG A 181 -8.01 -2.98 -42.29
C ARG A 181 -8.10 -2.23 -43.62
N ALA A 182 -7.98 -0.90 -43.60
CA ALA A 182 -8.00 -0.06 -44.78
C ALA A 182 -6.70 -0.15 -45.63
N SER A 183 -5.62 -0.71 -45.08
CA SER A 183 -4.33 -0.82 -45.79
C SER A 183 -4.41 -1.55 -47.13
N ILE A 184 -5.39 -2.45 -47.31
CA ILE A 184 -5.66 -3.16 -48.56
C ILE A 184 -5.97 -2.18 -49.71
N ILE A 185 -6.57 -1.03 -49.41
CA ILE A 185 -6.93 0.01 -50.40
C ILE A 185 -5.69 0.80 -50.85
N TYR A 186 -4.62 0.79 -50.05
CA TYR A 186 -3.40 1.56 -50.29
C TYR A 186 -2.16 0.65 -50.33
N PRO A 187 -2.05 -0.23 -51.36
CA PRO A 187 -0.99 -1.25 -51.45
C PRO A 187 0.43 -0.68 -51.59
N GLY A 188 0.58 0.61 -51.93
CA GLY A 188 1.87 1.31 -52.01
C GLY A 188 2.32 2.00 -50.72
N SER A 189 1.53 1.93 -49.63
CA SER A 189 1.90 2.60 -48.37
C SER A 189 3.03 1.86 -47.65
N THR A 190 4.11 2.57 -47.33
CA THR A 190 5.26 2.05 -46.55
C THR A 190 5.13 2.30 -45.04
N LEU A 191 4.02 2.89 -44.60
CA LEU A 191 3.80 3.27 -43.22
C LEU A 191 3.67 2.03 -42.32
N LYS A 192 4.63 1.86 -41.40
CA LYS A 192 4.57 0.82 -40.38
C LYS A 192 3.74 1.28 -39.19
N LEU A 193 2.53 0.73 -39.08
CA LEU A 193 1.67 0.99 -37.93
C LEU A 193 2.25 0.30 -36.68
N PRO A 194 2.48 1.03 -35.57
CA PRO A 194 3.09 0.49 -34.38
C PRO A 194 2.10 -0.36 -33.57
N ASP A 195 2.63 -1.39 -32.93
CA ASP A 195 1.92 -2.05 -31.84
C ASP A 195 2.16 -1.27 -30.54
N LEU A 196 1.07 -1.01 -29.82
CA LEU A 196 1.15 -0.33 -28.53
C LEU A 196 1.64 -1.30 -27.44
N PRO A 197 2.40 -0.85 -26.42
CA PRO A 197 3.01 -1.72 -25.40
C PRO A 197 2.01 -2.69 -24.76
N ARG A 198 2.30 -3.99 -24.70
CA ARG A 198 1.32 -4.99 -24.25
C ARG A 198 0.93 -4.78 -22.79
N SER A 199 -0.37 -4.64 -22.56
CA SER A 199 -1.00 -4.63 -21.24
C SER A 199 -2.01 -5.78 -21.18
N ASN A 200 -2.16 -6.40 -20.01
CA ASN A 200 -3.11 -7.50 -19.85
C ASN A 200 -4.56 -6.99 -19.94
N THR A 201 -5.33 -7.55 -20.86
CA THR A 201 -6.72 -7.13 -21.12
C THR A 201 -7.63 -7.36 -19.92
N GLY A 202 -7.46 -8.47 -19.19
CA GLY A 202 -8.22 -8.75 -17.97
C GLY A 202 -7.94 -7.75 -16.84
N LEU A 203 -6.68 -7.33 -16.68
CA LEU A 203 -6.32 -6.29 -15.69
C LEU A 203 -6.84 -4.91 -16.08
N ILE A 204 -6.88 -4.58 -17.37
CA ILE A 204 -7.51 -3.33 -17.86
C ILE A 204 -9.03 -3.38 -17.63
N HIS A 205 -9.67 -4.51 -17.93
CA HIS A 205 -11.11 -4.66 -17.70
C HIS A 205 -11.45 -4.49 -16.22
N ARG A 206 -10.68 -5.13 -15.32
CA ARG A 206 -10.82 -4.97 -13.88
C ARG A 206 -10.64 -3.51 -13.43
N ASP A 207 -9.70 -2.79 -14.03
CA ASP A 207 -9.52 -1.36 -13.79
C ASP A 207 -10.75 -0.56 -14.20
N SER A 208 -11.27 -0.79 -15.42
CA SER A 208 -12.49 -0.15 -15.90
C SER A 208 -13.66 -0.34 -14.95
N ILE A 209 -13.90 -1.56 -14.47
CA ILE A 209 -14.97 -1.85 -13.50
C ILE A 209 -14.76 -1.06 -12.19
N ARG A 210 -13.56 -1.13 -11.61
CA ARG A 210 -13.26 -0.45 -10.32
C ARG A 210 -13.41 1.06 -10.40
N TYR A 211 -12.99 1.66 -11.51
CA TYR A 211 -13.05 3.10 -11.71
C TYR A 211 -14.38 3.58 -12.32
N ALA A 212 -15.29 2.67 -12.69
CA ALA A 212 -16.57 3.03 -13.28
C ALA A 212 -17.40 3.94 -12.35
N MET A 213 -17.38 3.68 -11.04
CA MET A 213 -18.09 4.51 -10.05
C MET A 213 -17.55 5.96 -9.94
N LEU A 214 -16.32 6.20 -10.39
CA LEU A 214 -15.66 7.52 -10.38
C LEU A 214 -15.77 8.23 -11.73
N ARG A 215 -16.42 7.60 -12.72
CA ARG A 215 -16.56 8.12 -14.08
C ARG A 215 -17.99 8.57 -14.31
N VAL A 216 -18.16 9.44 -15.29
CA VAL A 216 -19.47 9.94 -15.73
C VAL A 216 -20.01 9.12 -16.90
N SER A 217 -21.33 9.21 -17.12
CA SER A 217 -22.03 8.49 -18.19
C SER A 217 -21.41 8.76 -19.55
N GLY A 218 -21.18 7.69 -20.32
CA GLY A 218 -20.54 7.77 -21.64
C GLY A 218 -19.02 7.87 -21.60
N PHE A 219 -18.40 7.97 -20.42
CA PHE A 219 -16.95 8.03 -20.25
C PHE A 219 -16.42 6.95 -19.32
N GLY A 220 -17.11 5.81 -19.24
CA GLY A 220 -16.68 4.61 -18.53
C GLY A 220 -17.49 4.29 -17.27
N ALA A 221 -18.53 5.06 -16.94
CA ALA A 221 -19.50 4.66 -15.92
C ALA A 221 -20.27 3.39 -16.34
N GLU A 222 -20.45 3.22 -17.65
CA GLU A 222 -21.08 2.06 -18.27
C GLU A 222 -20.34 0.74 -18.02
N ASP A 223 -19.07 0.79 -17.62
CA ASP A 223 -18.26 -0.39 -17.31
C ASP A 223 -18.58 -0.99 -15.92
N PHE A 224 -19.46 -0.34 -15.13
CA PHE A 224 -19.80 -0.80 -13.79
C PHE A 224 -20.51 -2.16 -13.83
N THR A 225 -20.00 -3.11 -13.05
CA THR A 225 -20.64 -4.41 -12.84
C THR A 225 -20.21 -5.01 -11.52
N ILE A 226 -21.14 -5.70 -10.87
CA ILE A 226 -20.91 -6.50 -9.65
C ILE A 226 -20.74 -7.99 -9.96
N ALA A 227 -20.84 -8.39 -11.24
CA ALA A 227 -20.82 -9.81 -11.63
C ALA A 227 -19.47 -10.50 -11.33
N CYS A 228 -18.39 -9.71 -11.22
CA CYS A 228 -17.05 -10.20 -10.89
C CYS A 228 -16.69 -10.03 -9.41
N ASP A 229 -17.60 -9.50 -8.58
CA ASP A 229 -17.33 -9.28 -7.17
C ASP A 229 -17.34 -10.60 -6.40
N TYR A 230 -16.35 -10.76 -5.53
CA TYR A 230 -16.27 -11.87 -4.60
C TYR A 230 -16.66 -11.37 -3.20
N PRO A 231 -17.53 -12.09 -2.46
CA PRO A 231 -17.85 -11.72 -1.09
C PRO A 231 -16.58 -11.62 -0.25
N TYR A 232 -16.22 -10.41 0.17
CA TYR A 232 -15.06 -10.21 1.03
C TYR A 232 -15.33 -10.85 2.39
N LYS A 233 -14.56 -11.91 2.71
CA LYS A 233 -14.53 -12.46 4.07
C LYS A 233 -13.74 -11.49 4.93
N ALA A 234 -14.46 -10.66 5.68
CA ALA A 234 -13.83 -9.68 6.55
C ALA A 234 -12.91 -10.36 7.58
N SER A 235 -11.73 -9.78 7.80
CA SER A 235 -10.71 -10.36 8.70
C SER A 235 -11.13 -10.33 10.18
N ASP A 236 -12.18 -9.58 10.51
CA ASP A 236 -12.74 -9.38 11.84
C ASP A 236 -13.77 -10.45 12.24
N GLN A 237 -13.91 -11.53 11.47
CA GLN A 237 -14.79 -12.67 11.81
C GLN A 237 -14.47 -13.35 13.15
N HIS A 238 -13.26 -13.12 13.69
CA HIS A 238 -12.79 -13.69 14.94
C HIS A 238 -12.89 -12.72 16.13
N GLN A 239 -13.73 -11.69 16.07
CA GLN A 239 -13.96 -10.78 17.21
C GLN A 239 -14.42 -11.53 18.48
N ALA A 240 -15.13 -12.65 18.33
CA ALA A 240 -15.54 -13.53 19.42
C ALA A 240 -14.47 -14.60 19.80
N SER A 241 -13.30 -14.60 19.16
CA SER A 241 -12.24 -15.54 19.53
C SER A 241 -11.63 -15.18 20.88
N GLU A 242 -11.21 -16.20 21.64
CA GLU A 242 -10.49 -16.01 22.90
C GLU A 242 -9.27 -15.10 22.73
N ARG A 243 -8.57 -15.20 21.60
CA ARG A 243 -7.42 -14.34 21.29
C ARG A 243 -7.81 -12.86 21.20
N CYS A 244 -8.93 -12.55 20.54
CA CYS A 244 -9.42 -11.17 20.43
C CYS A 244 -9.88 -10.64 21.81
N ILE A 245 -10.57 -11.47 22.58
CA ILE A 245 -11.01 -11.15 23.93
C ILE A 245 -9.79 -10.90 24.85
N ASN A 246 -8.80 -11.80 24.86
CA ASN A 246 -7.58 -11.66 25.65
C ASN A 246 -6.76 -10.43 25.23
N ALA A 247 -6.64 -10.15 23.92
CA ALA A 247 -5.97 -8.94 23.45
C ALA A 247 -6.70 -7.68 23.90
N SER A 248 -8.04 -7.67 23.85
CA SER A 248 -8.86 -6.56 24.35
C SER A 248 -8.70 -6.38 25.87
N ILE A 249 -8.76 -7.46 26.64
CA ILE A 249 -8.54 -7.45 28.09
C ILE A 249 -7.14 -6.88 28.38
N MET A 250 -6.07 -7.41 27.77
CA MET A 250 -4.71 -6.90 27.95
C MET A 250 -4.55 -5.43 27.57
N SER A 251 -5.16 -5.00 26.48
CA SER A 251 -5.18 -3.58 26.13
C SER A 251 -5.87 -2.72 27.21
N SER A 252 -6.92 -3.24 27.86
CA SER A 252 -7.61 -2.56 28.95
C SER A 252 -6.77 -2.49 30.23
N PHE A 253 -5.96 -3.50 30.52
CA PHE A 253 -5.01 -3.49 31.64
C PHE A 253 -3.98 -2.37 31.48
N VAL A 254 -3.39 -2.25 30.29
CA VAL A 254 -2.41 -1.21 29.99
C VAL A 254 -3.06 0.18 29.98
N TYR A 255 -4.24 0.31 29.37
CA TYR A 255 -4.90 1.62 29.24
C TYR A 255 -5.47 2.15 30.56
N GLN A 256 -5.95 1.26 31.44
CA GLN A 256 -6.63 1.62 32.69
C GLN A 256 -5.75 1.44 33.94
N ASP A 257 -4.50 1.00 33.76
CA ASP A 257 -3.57 0.64 34.84
C ASP A 257 -4.22 -0.27 35.91
N LYS A 258 -4.93 -1.30 35.44
CA LYS A 258 -5.67 -2.21 36.32
C LYS A 258 -4.70 -3.11 37.09
N GLN A 259 -4.89 -3.17 38.41
CA GLN A 259 -4.12 -4.06 39.29
C GLN A 259 -4.88 -5.33 39.71
N ASP A 260 -6.15 -5.47 39.31
CA ASP A 260 -7.00 -6.61 39.67
C ASP A 260 -6.76 -7.81 38.76
N ILE A 261 -6.76 -9.02 39.33
CA ILE A 261 -6.56 -10.26 38.56
C ILE A 261 -7.84 -10.61 37.79
N HIS A 262 -7.78 -10.62 36.45
CA HIS A 262 -8.93 -10.94 35.60
C HIS A 262 -9.22 -12.45 35.48
N TRP A 263 -8.20 -13.30 35.63
CA TRP A 263 -8.35 -14.76 35.54
C TRP A 263 -8.31 -15.40 36.92
N ASN A 264 -9.22 -16.33 37.17
CA ASN A 264 -9.21 -17.10 38.42
C ASN A 264 -7.90 -17.89 38.55
N LEU A 265 -7.25 -17.79 39.72
CA LEU A 265 -6.11 -18.64 40.03
C LEU A 265 -6.55 -20.11 40.09
N PRO A 266 -5.74 -21.06 39.56
CA PRO A 266 -5.97 -22.48 39.75
C PRO A 266 -6.07 -22.84 41.24
N SER A 267 -6.98 -23.75 41.60
CA SER A 267 -7.32 -24.13 42.98
C SER A 267 -6.17 -24.76 43.79
N ASP A 268 -5.15 -25.20 43.08
CA ASP A 268 -3.91 -25.84 43.50
C ASP A 268 -2.82 -24.82 43.86
N VAL A 269 -2.94 -23.58 43.38
CA VAL A 269 -2.00 -22.50 43.69
C VAL A 269 -2.05 -22.13 45.18
N PRO A 270 -3.20 -21.91 45.83
CA PRO A 270 -3.25 -21.58 47.27
C PRO A 270 -2.62 -22.65 48.17
N VAL A 271 -2.78 -23.93 47.81
CA VAL A 271 -2.23 -25.06 48.59
C VAL A 271 -0.71 -25.15 48.41
N SER A 272 -0.25 -25.08 47.15
CA SER A 272 1.18 -25.06 46.83
C SER A 272 1.89 -23.85 47.44
N LEU A 273 1.20 -22.70 47.47
CA LEU A 273 1.70 -21.45 48.05
C LEU A 273 1.76 -21.56 49.58
N ARG A 274 0.79 -22.22 50.23
CA ARG A 274 0.79 -22.48 51.67
C ARG A 274 1.89 -23.46 52.11
N GLU A 275 2.12 -24.52 51.34
CA GLU A 275 3.21 -25.48 51.60
C GLU A 275 4.60 -24.83 51.44
N ALA A 276 4.76 -23.97 50.43
CA ALA A 276 5.98 -23.20 50.21
C ALA A 276 6.21 -22.15 51.31
N LEU A 277 5.15 -21.50 51.81
CA LEU A 277 5.22 -20.54 52.93
C LEU A 277 5.59 -21.20 54.25
N ALA A 278 5.20 -22.46 54.47
CA ALA A 278 5.50 -23.19 55.69
C ALA A 278 6.98 -23.62 55.79
N THR A 279 7.73 -23.61 54.68
CA THR A 279 9.11 -24.12 54.62
C THR A 279 10.19 -23.04 54.58
N SER A 280 9.87 -21.75 54.48
CA SER A 280 10.88 -20.68 54.37
C SER A 280 11.18 -19.95 55.69
N SER A 281 12.45 -19.85 56.09
CA SER A 281 12.91 -19.01 57.21
C SER A 281 13.18 -17.55 56.77
N ALA A 282 12.95 -16.63 57.71
CA ALA A 282 12.83 -15.19 57.49
C ALA A 282 14.12 -14.50 56.97
N ILE A 283 13.96 -13.59 56.01
CA ILE A 283 15.01 -12.65 55.57
C ILE A 283 14.47 -11.21 55.72
N PRO A 284 15.24 -10.25 56.27
CA PRO A 284 14.84 -8.85 56.39
C PRO A 284 14.95 -8.12 55.05
N GLY A 285 13.92 -7.34 54.69
CA GLY A 285 13.85 -6.63 53.42
C GLY A 285 14.66 -5.34 53.34
N THR A 286 14.96 -4.91 52.12
CA THR A 286 14.68 -3.55 51.61
C THR A 286 15.11 -3.36 50.14
N PHE A 287 14.30 -2.57 49.42
CA PHE A 287 14.55 -1.86 48.15
C PHE A 287 15.23 -2.61 46.97
N THR A 288 14.42 -3.10 46.02
CA THR A 288 14.86 -3.24 44.63
C THR A 288 13.79 -2.72 43.66
N SER A 289 14.25 -1.84 42.77
CA SER A 289 13.54 -1.32 41.60
C SER A 289 12.95 -2.46 40.78
N TYR A 290 11.66 -2.37 40.44
CA TYR A 290 11.00 -3.35 39.59
C TYR A 290 11.60 -3.30 38.17
N PRO A 291 12.03 -4.43 37.59
CA PRO A 291 12.26 -4.48 36.15
C PRO A 291 10.90 -4.40 35.43
N GLU A 292 10.85 -3.58 34.37
CA GLU A 292 9.69 -3.43 33.48
C GLU A 292 9.10 -4.79 33.10
N MET A 293 7.76 -4.90 33.17
CA MET A 293 7.00 -6.06 32.70
C MET A 293 7.34 -6.36 31.23
N GLN A 294 8.02 -7.48 30.98
CA GLN A 294 8.26 -7.99 29.63
C GLN A 294 7.30 -9.15 29.37
N TYR A 295 6.19 -8.86 28.69
CA TYR A 295 5.25 -9.88 28.20
C TYR A 295 5.53 -10.19 26.73
N ASP A 296 5.53 -11.49 26.38
CA ASP A 296 5.55 -11.96 24.98
C ASP A 296 4.14 -12.32 24.50
N SER A 297 3.95 -12.33 23.19
CA SER A 297 2.77 -12.71 22.41
C SER A 297 2.16 -14.08 22.76
N THR A 298 2.88 -14.91 23.52
CA THR A 298 2.42 -16.20 24.06
C THR A 298 1.30 -16.06 25.09
N LEU A 299 1.20 -14.92 25.77
CA LEU A 299 0.14 -14.60 26.74
C LEU A 299 -1.25 -14.47 26.07
N LEU A 300 -1.28 -14.27 24.75
CA LEU A 300 -2.52 -14.23 23.95
C LEU A 300 -3.01 -15.62 23.53
N ARG A 301 -2.23 -16.67 23.82
CA ARG A 301 -2.64 -18.08 23.63
C ARG A 301 -3.16 -18.60 24.98
N SER A 302 -4.15 -19.50 24.92
CA SER A 302 -4.92 -20.03 26.06
C SER A 302 -4.07 -20.28 27.34
N PRO A 303 -4.64 -20.12 28.56
CA PRO A 303 -3.89 -20.32 29.80
C PRO A 303 -3.23 -21.69 29.84
N ILE A 304 -1.90 -21.67 29.92
CA ILE A 304 -1.02 -22.82 29.75
C ILE A 304 -1.36 -23.91 30.78
N GLN A 305 -1.71 -25.12 30.30
CA GLN A 305 -1.53 -26.34 31.08
C GLN A 305 -0.03 -26.65 31.20
N PRO A 306 0.45 -27.11 32.37
CA PRO A 306 1.87 -27.30 32.63
C PRO A 306 2.38 -28.58 31.97
N GLN A 307 2.82 -28.47 30.72
CA GLN A 307 3.72 -29.45 30.11
C GLN A 307 4.74 -28.70 29.25
N TYR A 308 5.88 -28.33 29.83
CA TYR A 308 7.06 -27.94 29.05
C TYR A 308 7.61 -29.18 28.34
N SER A 309 6.97 -29.57 27.24
CA SER A 309 7.59 -30.37 26.19
C SER A 309 8.28 -29.39 25.22
N LEU A 310 9.48 -29.76 24.75
CA LEU A 310 10.30 -29.01 23.79
C LEU A 310 9.46 -28.23 22.77
N PRO A 311 9.65 -26.90 22.60
CA PRO A 311 8.93 -26.13 21.60
C PRO A 311 9.32 -26.59 20.18
N GLY A 312 8.48 -27.43 19.58
CA GLY A 312 8.28 -27.48 18.14
C GLY A 312 9.46 -27.95 17.28
N TRP A 313 10.25 -28.94 17.69
CA TRP A 313 11.09 -29.70 16.75
C TRP A 313 10.41 -31.01 16.38
N GLY A 314 9.78 -31.01 15.20
CA GLY A 314 9.25 -32.22 14.56
C GLY A 314 7.76 -32.45 14.77
N LYS A 315 6.93 -31.68 14.05
CA LYS A 315 5.72 -32.13 13.34
C LYS A 315 4.99 -30.89 12.84
N ASP A 316 5.44 -30.38 11.71
CA ASP A 316 4.58 -29.70 10.73
C ASP A 316 5.32 -29.75 9.41
N GLY A 317 4.94 -30.71 8.58
CA GLY A 317 5.28 -30.71 7.15
C GLY A 317 4.53 -29.54 6.51
N SER A 318 5.18 -28.38 6.45
CA SER A 318 4.78 -27.25 5.63
C SER A 318 6.03 -26.70 4.97
N GLU A 319 6.43 -27.32 3.86
CA GLU A 319 7.37 -26.71 2.92
C GLU A 319 6.72 -25.43 2.38
N GLY A 320 7.11 -24.29 2.95
CA GLY A 320 6.55 -22.99 2.58
C GLY A 320 7.45 -21.85 3.05
N GLY A 321 8.48 -21.56 2.25
CA GLY A 321 9.06 -20.23 2.13
C GLY A 321 10.02 -19.77 3.23
N ALA A 322 11.30 -20.13 3.12
CA ALA A 322 12.43 -19.31 3.60
C ALA A 322 13.79 -19.89 3.17
N ALA A 323 14.05 -20.03 1.87
CA ALA A 323 15.40 -20.28 1.35
C ALA A 323 15.46 -20.04 -0.17
N ASP A 324 15.18 -18.83 -0.64
CA ASP A 324 15.32 -18.48 -2.08
C ASP A 324 16.11 -17.17 -2.29
N SER A 325 17.00 -16.82 -1.35
CA SER A 325 17.83 -15.61 -1.44
C SER A 325 19.25 -15.87 -0.94
N CYS A 326 19.97 -16.73 -1.65
CA CYS A 326 21.43 -16.69 -1.67
C CYS A 326 21.86 -16.86 -3.12
N ASP A 327 22.24 -15.75 -3.77
CA ASP A 327 23.05 -15.81 -4.99
C ASP A 327 24.39 -16.44 -4.58
N LEU A 328 24.56 -17.73 -4.87
CA LEU A 328 25.76 -18.48 -4.51
C LEU A 328 26.75 -18.53 -5.67
N ASP A 329 28.00 -18.26 -5.32
CA ASP A 329 29.18 -18.15 -6.17
C ASP A 329 29.41 -19.42 -7.04
N PRO A 330 29.69 -19.29 -8.35
CA PRO A 330 29.89 -20.44 -9.25
C PRO A 330 31.07 -21.35 -8.87
N GLU A 331 32.04 -20.85 -8.11
CA GLU A 331 33.23 -21.63 -7.70
C GLU A 331 32.96 -22.65 -6.60
N PHE A 332 31.94 -22.45 -5.76
CA PHE A 332 31.63 -23.35 -4.64
C PHE A 332 31.19 -24.76 -5.10
N HIS A 333 30.85 -24.91 -6.38
CA HIS A 333 30.26 -26.12 -6.95
C HIS A 333 31.26 -27.19 -7.42
N LYS A 334 32.57 -26.95 -7.41
CA LYS A 334 33.58 -28.01 -7.68
C LYS A 334 33.90 -28.88 -6.46
N GLN A 335 33.58 -28.43 -5.24
CA GLN A 335 33.94 -29.14 -4.00
C GLN A 335 32.93 -30.23 -3.60
N CYS A 336 31.67 -30.08 -3.99
CA CYS A 336 30.61 -31.06 -3.73
C CYS A 336 30.72 -32.18 -4.78
N GLY A 337 31.34 -33.30 -4.45
CA GLY A 337 31.57 -34.46 -5.34
C GLY A 337 30.29 -35.14 -5.87
N VAL A 338 29.48 -34.40 -6.63
CA VAL A 338 28.37 -34.89 -7.44
C VAL A 338 28.99 -35.49 -8.71
N PRO A 339 28.67 -36.75 -9.08
CA PRO A 339 29.21 -37.36 -10.30
C PRO A 339 28.86 -36.52 -11.53
N ASP A 340 29.90 -36.07 -12.24
CA ASP A 340 29.75 -35.35 -13.51
C ASP A 340 29.58 -36.37 -14.65
N ASP A 341 28.42 -37.03 -14.67
CA ASP A 341 28.06 -37.92 -15.77
C ASP A 341 27.42 -37.08 -16.88
N THR A 342 28.27 -36.58 -17.78
CA THR A 342 27.86 -35.81 -18.95
C THR A 342 27.25 -36.73 -20.00
N THR A 343 25.99 -37.12 -19.77
CA THR A 343 25.14 -37.59 -20.86
C THR A 343 24.91 -36.41 -21.81
N LYS A 344 25.56 -36.46 -22.97
CA LYS A 344 25.31 -35.54 -24.08
C LYS A 344 23.81 -35.54 -24.36
N GLU A 345 23.17 -34.36 -24.28
CA GLU A 345 21.76 -34.03 -24.60
C GLU A 345 20.79 -33.66 -23.44
N GLU A 346 21.25 -33.29 -22.24
CA GLU A 346 20.36 -32.73 -21.21
C GLU A 346 20.12 -31.20 -21.40
N ARG A 347 18.86 -30.74 -21.44
CA ARG A 347 18.51 -29.29 -21.48
C ARG A 347 18.92 -28.62 -20.16
N LYS A 348 19.50 -27.41 -20.23
CA LYS A 348 20.03 -26.63 -19.08
C LYS A 348 19.11 -26.59 -17.85
N GLY A 349 17.80 -26.36 -18.02
CA GLY A 349 16.84 -26.32 -16.91
C GLY A 349 16.55 -27.69 -16.25
N SER A 350 16.72 -28.79 -16.97
CA SER A 350 16.58 -30.16 -16.42
C SER A 350 17.80 -30.54 -15.59
N TYR A 351 18.98 -30.17 -16.07
CA TYR A 351 20.25 -30.29 -15.34
C TYR A 351 20.23 -29.52 -14.01
N GLU A 352 19.76 -28.27 -14.00
CA GLU A 352 19.64 -27.46 -12.78
C GLU A 352 18.64 -28.07 -11.77
N LYS A 353 17.51 -28.59 -12.26
CA LYS A 353 16.50 -29.26 -11.41
C LYS A 353 17.04 -30.55 -10.79
N ARG A 354 17.80 -31.34 -11.56
CA ARG A 354 18.46 -32.57 -11.08
C ARG A 354 19.50 -32.26 -10.02
N ARG A 355 20.34 -31.24 -10.24
CA ARG A 355 21.34 -30.77 -9.25
C ARG A 355 20.68 -30.29 -7.96
N ARG A 356 19.61 -29.51 -8.04
CA ARG A 356 18.86 -29.03 -6.86
C ARG A 356 18.25 -30.19 -6.07
N LYS A 357 17.72 -31.21 -6.75
CA LYS A 357 17.18 -32.43 -6.12
C LYS A 357 18.28 -33.26 -5.44
N ALA A 358 19.41 -33.45 -6.12
CA ALA A 358 20.55 -34.17 -5.56
C ALA A 358 21.13 -33.47 -4.32
N PHE A 359 21.24 -32.13 -4.36
CA PHE A 359 21.65 -31.32 -3.21
C PHE A 359 20.70 -31.49 -2.02
N ARG A 360 19.39 -31.29 -2.22
CA ARG A 360 18.39 -31.46 -1.14
C ARG A 360 18.45 -32.86 -0.51
N ASN A 361 18.57 -33.90 -1.33
CA ASN A 361 18.64 -35.28 -0.85
C ASN A 361 19.90 -35.55 -0.02
N ALA A 362 21.03 -34.92 -0.36
CA ALA A 362 22.28 -35.05 0.39
C ALA A 362 22.29 -34.20 1.68
N THR A 363 21.65 -33.02 1.67
CA THR A 363 21.65 -32.09 2.81
C THR A 363 20.61 -32.44 3.88
N ALA A 364 19.48 -33.05 3.52
CA ALA A 364 18.41 -33.42 4.46
C ALA A 364 18.85 -34.26 5.68
N PRO A 365 19.62 -35.36 5.54
CA PRO A 365 20.07 -36.14 6.70
C PRO A 365 21.11 -35.38 7.56
N ILE A 366 21.90 -34.50 6.94
CA ILE A 366 22.91 -33.69 7.60
C ILE A 366 22.25 -32.63 8.48
N LEU A 367 21.26 -31.90 7.94
CA LEU A 367 20.49 -30.91 8.69
C LEU A 367 19.79 -31.53 9.90
N LYS A 368 19.20 -32.71 9.73
CA LYS A 368 18.55 -33.42 10.83
C LYS A 368 19.53 -33.76 11.96
N ALA A 369 20.70 -34.31 11.62
CA ALA A 369 21.72 -34.64 12.61
C ALA A 369 22.27 -33.41 13.35
N VAL A 370 22.45 -32.28 12.65
CA VAL A 370 22.87 -30.99 13.25
C VAL A 370 21.84 -30.49 14.25
N VAL A 371 20.55 -30.54 13.90
CA VAL A 371 19.44 -30.15 14.77
C VAL A 371 19.41 -31.04 16.01
N ASP A 372 19.49 -32.37 15.85
CA ASP A 372 19.46 -33.31 16.97
C ASP A 372 20.64 -33.05 17.95
N HIS A 373 21.85 -32.80 17.46
CA HIS A 373 23.03 -32.48 18.31
C HIS A 373 22.92 -31.12 19.01
N LEU A 374 22.21 -30.16 18.44
CA LEU A 374 21.92 -28.88 19.11
C LEU A 374 20.84 -29.06 20.19
N ALA A 375 19.85 -29.92 19.95
CA ALA A 375 18.78 -30.20 20.92
C ALA A 375 19.35 -30.77 22.22
N GLU A 376 20.31 -31.68 22.12
CA GLU A 376 20.95 -32.36 23.25
C GLU A 376 21.76 -31.43 24.16
N GLN A 377 22.15 -30.25 23.66
CA GLN A 377 22.92 -29.27 24.44
C GLN A 377 22.05 -28.37 25.31
N TRP A 378 20.74 -28.38 25.10
CA TRP A 378 19.80 -27.65 25.94
C TRP A 378 19.69 -28.31 27.34
N PRO A 379 19.73 -27.55 28.47
CA PRO A 379 19.76 -26.09 28.59
C PRO A 379 21.17 -25.52 28.73
N CYS A 380 21.57 -24.62 27.83
CA CYS A 380 22.81 -23.85 27.90
C CYS A 380 22.62 -22.45 27.29
N GLU A 381 23.47 -21.48 27.68
CA GLU A 381 23.42 -20.12 27.14
C GLU A 381 23.98 -20.04 25.72
N VAL A 382 25.07 -20.77 25.46
CA VAL A 382 25.80 -20.78 24.19
C VAL A 382 26.06 -22.23 23.79
N PRO A 383 25.53 -22.70 22.65
CA PRO A 383 25.79 -24.05 22.17
C PRO A 383 27.22 -24.19 21.63
N THR A 384 27.84 -25.34 21.87
CA THR A 384 29.23 -25.65 21.52
C THR A 384 29.35 -26.22 20.11
N VAL A 385 30.18 -25.58 19.29
CA VAL A 385 30.44 -25.93 17.87
C VAL A 385 31.04 -27.34 17.70
N ALA A 386 31.81 -27.82 18.68
CA ALA A 386 32.48 -29.12 18.63
C ALA A 386 31.52 -30.32 18.51
N SER A 387 30.30 -30.20 19.06
CA SER A 387 29.27 -31.24 18.98
C SER A 387 28.64 -31.34 17.58
N VAL A 388 28.59 -30.24 16.83
CA VAL A 388 28.02 -30.18 15.47
C VAL A 388 29.04 -30.55 14.39
N SER A 389 30.33 -30.25 14.63
CA SER A 389 31.45 -30.58 13.72
C SER A 389 31.73 -32.08 13.57
N SER A 390 31.16 -32.93 14.43
CA SER A 390 31.30 -34.40 14.39
C SER A 390 30.45 -35.05 13.29
N VAL A 391 29.45 -34.33 12.77
CA VAL A 391 28.54 -34.85 11.75
C VAL A 391 29.26 -34.93 10.39
N TYR A 392 29.19 -36.10 9.77
CA TYR A 392 29.91 -36.40 8.54
C TYR A 392 29.53 -35.45 7.39
N ARG A 393 30.55 -34.80 6.79
CA ARG A 393 30.44 -33.86 5.65
C ARG A 393 29.64 -32.57 5.89
N VAL A 394 29.40 -32.14 7.13
CA VAL A 394 28.67 -30.87 7.38
C VAL A 394 29.32 -29.66 6.71
N SER A 395 30.64 -29.53 6.81
CA SER A 395 31.41 -28.41 6.24
C SER A 395 31.37 -28.32 4.71
N VAL A 396 30.87 -29.36 4.03
CA VAL A 396 30.68 -29.38 2.56
C VAL A 396 29.37 -28.70 2.17
N TYR A 397 28.37 -28.67 3.06
CA TYR A 397 26.99 -28.26 2.74
C TYR A 397 26.49 -27.09 3.58
N LEU A 398 27.10 -26.81 4.73
CA LEU A 398 26.64 -25.79 5.69
C LEU A 398 27.83 -24.98 6.20
N ASP A 399 27.66 -23.67 6.25
CA ASP A 399 28.56 -22.79 7.01
C ASP A 399 28.20 -22.87 8.49
N LEU A 400 29.01 -23.61 9.24
CA LEU A 400 28.82 -23.80 10.68
C LEU A 400 28.89 -22.49 11.47
N ASN A 401 29.67 -21.51 11.01
CA ASN A 401 29.79 -20.23 11.73
C ASN A 401 28.50 -19.42 11.61
N GLU A 402 27.88 -19.41 10.43
CA GLU A 402 26.63 -18.69 10.20
C GLU A 402 25.44 -19.36 10.92
N VAL A 403 25.42 -20.70 10.94
CA VAL A 403 24.40 -21.47 11.67
C VAL A 403 24.52 -21.21 13.17
N ILE A 404 25.72 -21.30 13.73
CA ILE A 404 25.94 -21.08 15.16
C ILE A 404 25.62 -19.63 15.53
N TYR A 405 26.00 -18.63 14.73
CA TYR A 405 25.65 -17.23 14.98
C TYR A 405 24.14 -17.01 15.12
N LYS A 406 23.32 -17.65 14.26
CA LYS A 406 21.86 -17.55 14.31
C LYS A 406 21.26 -18.32 15.49
N VAL A 407 21.79 -19.52 15.77
CA VAL A 407 21.28 -20.38 16.85
C VAL A 407 21.67 -19.84 18.23
N ASP A 408 22.84 -19.20 18.37
CA ASP A 408 23.32 -18.59 19.61
C ASP A 408 22.35 -17.51 20.13
N ALA A 409 21.85 -16.67 19.23
CA ALA A 409 20.84 -15.66 19.58
C ALA A 409 19.55 -16.29 20.15
N MET A 410 19.15 -17.46 19.65
CA MET A 410 17.96 -18.18 20.11
C MET A 410 18.21 -18.89 21.44
N PHE A 411 19.33 -19.60 21.58
CA PHE A 411 19.74 -20.27 22.82
C PHE A 411 19.89 -19.27 23.97
N LYS A 412 20.52 -18.12 23.70
CA LYS A 412 20.64 -17.03 24.67
C LYS A 412 19.28 -16.51 25.12
N ALA A 413 18.34 -16.30 24.20
CA ALA A 413 16.99 -15.86 24.54
C ALA A 413 16.27 -16.90 25.43
N TRP A 414 16.34 -18.18 25.08
CA TRP A 414 15.72 -19.24 25.86
C TRP A 414 16.37 -19.40 27.23
N TYR A 415 17.70 -19.35 27.31
CA TYR A 415 18.43 -19.47 28.57
C TYR A 415 18.17 -18.28 29.48
N ASN A 416 18.11 -17.06 28.93
CA ASN A 416 17.71 -15.87 29.67
C ASN A 416 16.29 -16.00 30.23
N ASN A 417 15.37 -16.60 29.46
CA ASN A 417 14.02 -16.87 29.95
C ASN A 417 14.01 -17.91 31.08
N LEU A 418 14.88 -18.93 31.02
CA LEU A 418 15.06 -19.89 32.10
C LEU A 418 15.66 -19.24 33.35
N GLN A 419 16.66 -18.37 33.20
CA GLN A 419 17.23 -17.61 34.31
C GLN A 419 16.23 -16.61 34.91
N PHE A 420 15.43 -15.97 34.06
CA PHE A 420 14.33 -15.10 34.49
C PHE A 420 13.27 -15.87 35.26
N PHE A 421 12.92 -17.08 34.82
CA PHE A 421 12.04 -17.96 35.57
C PHE A 421 12.61 -18.28 36.96
N HIS A 422 13.89 -18.64 37.06
CA HIS A 422 14.55 -18.83 38.36
C HIS A 422 14.64 -17.55 39.20
N TYR A 423 14.78 -16.38 38.57
CA TYR A 423 14.76 -15.09 39.23
C TYR A 423 13.36 -14.74 39.78
N LEU A 424 12.30 -15.00 39.03
CA LEU A 424 10.92 -14.85 39.49
C LEU A 424 10.63 -15.78 40.67
N GLN A 425 11.15 -17.02 40.63
CA GLN A 425 11.10 -17.94 41.77
C GLN A 425 11.83 -17.38 43.01
N ARG A 426 12.89 -16.58 42.83
CA ARG A 426 13.64 -15.94 43.93
C ARG A 426 13.06 -14.61 44.42
N ILE A 427 12.40 -13.84 43.56
CA ILE A 427 11.85 -12.51 43.86
C ILE A 427 10.41 -12.58 44.39
N GLY A 428 9.62 -13.58 43.97
CA GLY A 428 8.28 -13.83 44.51
C GLY A 428 8.20 -13.82 46.06
N PRO A 429 9.15 -14.46 46.78
CA PRO A 429 9.23 -14.41 48.24
C PRO A 429 9.54 -13.01 48.82
N ILE A 430 10.29 -12.18 48.09
CA ILE A 430 10.74 -10.85 48.57
C ILE A 430 9.63 -9.82 48.43
N ILE A 431 8.86 -9.88 47.34
CA ILE A 431 7.75 -8.94 47.06
C ILE A 431 6.56 -9.22 47.97
N SER A 432 6.30 -10.49 48.31
CA SER A 432 5.19 -10.89 49.19
C SER A 432 5.43 -10.61 50.68
N ALA A 433 6.67 -10.32 51.08
CA ALA A 433 7.04 -9.92 52.44
C ALA A 433 6.88 -8.40 52.71
N GLN A 434 6.53 -7.60 51.70
CA GLN A 434 6.30 -6.17 51.86
C GLN A 434 4.90 -5.91 52.44
N PRO A 435 4.76 -5.15 53.55
CA PRO A 435 3.46 -4.81 54.11
C PRO A 435 2.72 -3.82 53.19
N VAL A 436 1.54 -4.23 52.71
CA VAL A 436 0.65 -3.39 51.89
C VAL A 436 -0.29 -2.60 52.81
N ILE A 437 -0.27 -1.27 52.70
CA ILE A 437 -1.26 -0.39 53.36
C ILE A 437 -2.46 -0.28 52.43
N GLN A 438 -3.62 -0.78 52.86
CA GLN A 438 -4.88 -0.60 52.14
C GLN A 438 -5.39 0.84 52.34
N ILE A 439 -5.60 1.57 51.25
CA ILE A 439 -6.34 2.83 51.24
C ILE A 439 -7.75 2.52 50.74
N GLU A 440 -8.75 2.64 51.61
CA GLU A 440 -10.15 2.54 51.20
C GLU A 440 -10.56 3.79 50.41
N VAL A 441 -10.79 3.62 49.11
CA VAL A 441 -11.38 4.65 48.26
C VAL A 441 -12.87 4.36 48.11
N SER A 442 -13.72 5.24 48.63
CA SER A 442 -15.18 5.17 48.43
C SER A 442 -15.52 5.40 46.96
N THR A 443 -16.13 4.39 46.33
CA THR A 443 -16.59 4.46 44.92
C THR A 443 -17.89 5.28 44.81
N PRO A 444 -17.97 6.29 43.94
CA PRO A 444 -19.22 7.01 43.69
C PRO A 444 -20.15 6.16 42.81
N GLN A 445 -21.40 6.01 43.26
CA GLN A 445 -22.48 5.32 42.56
C GLN A 445 -22.93 6.14 41.34
N LEU A 446 -22.87 5.54 40.15
CA LEU A 446 -23.40 6.12 38.92
C LEU A 446 -24.80 5.56 38.63
N ASN A 447 -25.84 6.37 38.86
CA ASN A 447 -27.20 6.04 38.45
C ASN A 447 -27.30 6.09 36.91
N SER A 448 -27.67 4.98 36.29
CA SER A 448 -27.96 4.87 34.85
C SER A 448 -29.47 4.95 34.61
N PRO A 449 -29.96 5.68 33.59
CA PRO A 449 -31.33 5.55 33.13
C PRO A 449 -31.47 4.33 32.23
N SER A 450 -32.50 3.54 32.49
CA SER A 450 -32.86 2.31 31.79
C SER A 450 -33.54 2.55 30.44
N ALA A 451 -33.40 1.54 29.57
CA ALA A 451 -34.21 1.18 28.41
C ALA A 451 -34.03 1.96 27.10
N ILE A 452 -33.46 1.28 26.08
CA ILE A 452 -34.18 0.93 24.85
C ILE A 452 -33.82 -0.51 24.44
N LEU A 453 -34.87 -1.26 24.10
CA LEU A 453 -34.91 -2.68 23.74
C LEU A 453 -34.10 -3.06 22.50
N SER A 454 -33.63 -4.31 22.56
CA SER A 454 -33.55 -5.30 21.48
C SER A 454 -34.12 -4.86 20.12
N THR A 455 -33.24 -4.66 19.15
CA THR A 455 -33.49 -5.05 17.75
C THR A 455 -32.17 -5.55 17.13
N PRO A 456 -32.21 -6.60 16.29
CA PRO A 456 -31.04 -7.07 15.57
C PRO A 456 -30.71 -6.05 14.48
N ILE A 457 -29.49 -5.51 14.50
CA ILE A 457 -29.01 -4.63 13.44
C ILE A 457 -28.84 -5.48 12.17
N ARG A 458 -29.89 -5.54 11.35
CA ARG A 458 -29.78 -5.65 9.90
C ARG A 458 -29.60 -4.25 9.33
N PHE A 459 -29.15 -4.22 8.07
CA PHE A 459 -29.02 -3.12 7.11
C PHE A 459 -27.60 -2.57 6.94
N VAL A 460 -27.09 -2.30 5.73
CA VAL A 460 -27.46 -2.68 4.36
C VAL A 460 -26.28 -2.24 3.47
N LYS A 461 -26.11 -2.89 2.31
CA LYS A 461 -25.20 -2.43 1.25
C LYS A 461 -25.59 -1.02 0.78
N GLU A 462 -24.58 -0.21 0.46
CA GLU A 462 -24.62 1.00 -0.40
C GLU A 462 -24.89 2.38 0.23
N THR A 463 -23.83 3.21 0.10
CA THR A 463 -23.85 4.60 -0.40
C THR A 463 -24.40 5.72 0.49
N ILE A 464 -23.54 6.33 1.32
CA ILE A 464 -23.62 7.77 1.66
C ILE A 464 -22.20 8.34 1.80
N TYR A 465 -21.66 8.92 0.73
CA TYR A 465 -20.53 9.86 0.77
C TYR A 465 -21.00 11.33 0.61
N SER A 466 -22.27 11.62 0.90
CA SER A 466 -22.85 12.95 0.65
C SER A 466 -23.78 13.49 1.74
N GLN A 467 -23.71 12.98 2.97
CA GLN A 467 -24.36 13.62 4.12
C GLN A 467 -23.50 13.64 5.39
N LEU A 468 -22.22 14.02 5.27
CA LEU A 468 -21.58 14.81 6.33
C LEU A 468 -22.13 16.24 6.25
N VAL A 469 -23.45 16.38 6.43
CA VAL A 469 -23.99 17.61 6.98
C VAL A 469 -23.41 17.66 8.39
N LEU A 470 -22.39 18.50 8.55
CA LEU A 470 -22.06 19.14 9.80
C LEU A 470 -23.37 19.48 10.51
N ARG A 471 -23.79 18.63 11.45
CA ARG A 471 -24.75 19.04 12.48
C ARG A 471 -23.99 20.09 13.28
N LYS A 472 -24.28 21.32 12.90
CA LYS A 472 -23.79 22.57 13.44
C LYS A 472 -24.31 22.70 14.88
N ASN A 473 -23.76 21.92 15.81
CA ASN A 473 -23.83 22.21 17.24
C ASN A 473 -22.71 23.19 17.59
N VAL A 474 -22.71 24.34 16.92
CA VAL A 474 -21.68 25.40 17.05
C VAL A 474 -21.76 26.14 18.39
N ALA A 475 -22.78 25.88 19.22
CA ALA A 475 -22.87 26.52 20.53
C ALA A 475 -22.06 25.81 21.64
N SER A 476 -21.78 24.49 21.54
CA SER A 476 -21.21 23.72 22.67
C SER A 476 -19.73 23.36 22.54
N SER A 477 -19.18 23.31 21.32
CA SER A 477 -17.78 22.88 21.12
C SER A 477 -16.76 23.90 21.61
N ASN A 478 -17.06 25.20 21.53
CA ASN A 478 -16.15 26.25 22.00
C ASN A 478 -16.02 26.30 23.52
N ASP A 479 -17.09 26.00 24.26
CA ASP A 479 -17.04 25.97 25.73
C ASP A 479 -16.27 24.76 26.26
N ARG A 480 -16.39 23.60 25.60
CA ARG A 480 -15.62 22.40 25.93
C ARG A 480 -14.13 22.56 25.64
N LEU A 481 -13.79 23.22 24.53
CA LEU A 481 -12.40 23.49 24.19
C LEU A 481 -11.79 24.50 25.18
N ARG A 482 -12.53 25.56 25.53
CA ARG A 482 -12.10 26.54 26.55
C ARG A 482 -11.89 25.90 27.92
N THR A 483 -12.86 25.13 28.42
CA THR A 483 -12.72 24.42 29.71
C THR A 483 -11.58 23.42 29.73
N LEU A 484 -11.24 22.82 28.59
CA LEU A 484 -10.10 21.92 28.48
C LEU A 484 -8.76 22.68 28.50
N VAL A 485 -8.69 23.83 27.82
CA VAL A 485 -7.52 24.73 27.87
C VAL A 485 -7.30 25.28 29.29
N ASP A 486 -8.36 25.72 29.96
CA ASP A 486 -8.28 26.24 31.34
C ASP A 486 -7.83 25.16 32.35
N ARG A 487 -8.25 23.89 32.15
CA ARG A 487 -7.77 22.76 32.96
C ARG A 487 -6.30 22.45 32.71
N LEU A 488 -5.85 22.52 31.45
CA LEU A 488 -4.45 22.30 31.10
C LEU A 488 -3.56 23.39 31.70
N GLU A 489 -4.02 24.65 31.71
CA GLU A 489 -3.33 25.76 32.35
C GLU A 489 -3.20 25.57 33.87
N ALA A 490 -4.27 25.10 34.53
CA ALA A 490 -4.25 24.77 35.96
C ALA A 490 -3.29 23.62 36.30
N SER A 491 -3.09 22.66 35.38
CA SER A 491 -2.16 21.54 35.55
C SER A 491 -0.70 21.86 35.18
N ALA A 492 -0.47 22.87 34.33
CA ALA A 492 0.84 23.22 33.77
C ALA A 492 1.74 24.02 34.72
N ALA A 493 1.56 23.90 36.04
CA ALA A 493 2.21 24.76 37.02
C ALA A 493 3.75 24.64 37.04
N VAL A 494 4.32 23.52 36.58
CA VAL A 494 5.72 23.16 36.87
C VAL A 494 6.66 23.24 35.66
N SER A 495 6.17 23.19 34.41
CA SER A 495 7.02 23.17 33.21
C SER A 495 6.87 24.43 32.34
N LYS A 496 8.00 25.09 32.06
CA LYS A 496 8.05 26.23 31.12
C LYS A 496 7.58 25.88 29.70
N TYR A 497 7.73 24.62 29.31
CA TYR A 497 7.35 24.14 27.97
C TYR A 497 5.85 23.87 27.88
N GLU A 498 5.25 23.34 28.94
CA GLU A 498 3.80 23.14 28.99
C GLU A 498 3.06 24.47 28.98
N LYS A 499 3.56 25.48 29.70
CA LYS A 499 3.02 26.85 29.63
C LYS A 499 3.09 27.44 28.22
N ALA A 500 4.22 27.28 27.54
CA ALA A 500 4.37 27.76 26.15
C ALA A 500 3.42 27.04 25.17
N TYR A 501 3.21 25.74 25.37
CA TYR A 501 2.30 24.95 24.56
C TYR A 501 0.83 25.32 24.79
N VAL A 502 0.41 25.47 26.05
CA VAL A 502 -0.96 25.90 26.40
C VAL A 502 -1.25 27.31 25.88
N ASN A 503 -0.27 28.23 25.93
CA ASN A 503 -0.40 29.56 25.33
C ASN A 503 -0.60 29.48 23.81
N GLY A 504 0.19 28.68 23.10
CA GLY A 504 0.02 28.48 21.66
C GLY A 504 -1.32 27.84 21.29
N LEU A 505 -1.84 26.94 22.13
CA LEU A 505 -3.16 26.35 21.97
C LEU A 505 -4.28 27.39 22.16
N ARG A 506 -4.11 28.30 23.13
CA ARG A 506 -5.04 29.40 23.39
C ARG A 506 -5.11 30.35 22.21
N ASP A 507 -3.96 30.80 21.72
CA ASP A 507 -3.85 31.70 20.57
C ASP A 507 -4.54 31.11 19.33
N SER A 508 -4.32 29.82 19.10
CA SER A 508 -4.97 29.06 18.02
C SER A 508 -6.48 28.93 18.20
N SER A 509 -6.96 28.79 19.45
CA SER A 509 -8.40 28.72 19.75
C SER A 509 -9.12 30.06 19.59
N SER A 510 -8.42 31.19 19.82
CA SER A 510 -8.95 32.54 19.60
C SER A 510 -8.90 33.00 18.14
N ALA A 511 -8.16 32.28 17.28
CA ALA A 511 -8.09 32.53 15.84
C ALA A 511 -9.17 31.78 15.03
N LEU A 512 -9.94 30.89 15.68
CA LEU A 512 -11.11 30.17 15.16
C LEU A 512 -12.40 30.89 15.57
#